data_AF-A0A813TP29-F1
#
_entry.id   AF-A0A813TP29-F1
#
_cell.length_a   1.000
_cell.length_b   1.000
_cell.length_c   1.000
_cell.angle_alpha   90.00
_cell.angle_beta   90.00
_cell.angle_gamma   90.00
#
_symmetry.space_group_name_H-M   'P 1'
#
loop_
_entity.id
_entity.type
_entity.pdbx_description
1 polymer ?
#
loop_
_entity_poly.entity_id
_entity_poly.type
_entity_poly.pdbx_seq_one_letter_code
_entity_poly.pdbx_strand_id
1 'polypeptide(L)'
;MSYLDSLNLLQPLMVSALKIDYNPLVYNAKDISTDIENKIDSKWSELTNKNDKILFNDLKFRLYASKINDNKQLELKLGLTDYKHFIGTQQSLPDITCQLQSLGKQVYSDDRAYLSYPLGVGLLLITSDNKIVLLKRSLSCAESPEIFDRPGGHPEPK
;
A
#
# COMPACT_ATOMS: atom_id res chain seq x y z
N MET A 1 6.74 -6.74 -6.96
CA MET A 1 6.67 -7.05 -5.52
C MET A 1 8.08 -7.38 -5.06
N SER A 2 8.80 -6.46 -4.40
CA SER A 2 10.10 -6.80 -3.81
C SER A 2 9.83 -7.63 -2.56
N TYR A 3 9.76 -8.95 -2.73
CA TYR A 3 9.87 -9.83 -1.59
C TYR A 3 11.25 -9.54 -0.97
N LEU A 4 11.26 -8.98 0.24
CA LEU A 4 12.41 -9.17 1.11
C LEU A 4 12.60 -10.69 1.18
N ASP A 5 13.80 -11.17 0.85
CA ASP A 5 14.17 -12.58 0.99
C ASP A 5 14.18 -12.93 2.49
N SER A 6 12.99 -13.09 3.05
CA SER A 6 12.74 -13.54 4.41
C SER A 6 13.21 -14.98 4.61
N LEU A 7 13.54 -15.69 3.53
CA LEU A 7 14.19 -17.00 3.54
C LEU A 7 15.52 -16.99 4.30
N ASN A 8 16.20 -15.85 4.42
CA ASN A 8 17.43 -15.71 5.20
C ASN A 8 17.20 -15.34 6.68
N LEU A 9 15.95 -15.11 7.09
CA LEU A 9 15.60 -14.85 8.49
C LEU A 9 15.38 -16.18 9.22
N LEU A 10 16.40 -16.61 9.97
CA LEU A 10 16.32 -17.80 10.84
C LEU A 10 15.32 -17.65 12.00
N GLN A 11 14.91 -16.41 12.31
CA GLN A 11 13.93 -16.06 13.34
C GLN A 11 13.11 -14.83 12.92
N PRO A 12 11.86 -14.68 13.41
CA PRO A 12 11.07 -13.46 13.21
C PRO A 12 11.82 -12.22 13.71
N LEU A 13 11.71 -11.11 13.00
CA LEU A 13 12.23 -9.84 13.47
C LEU A 13 11.35 -9.29 14.59
N MET A 14 11.97 -8.97 15.71
CA MET A 14 11.32 -8.29 16.82
C MET A 14 11.13 -6.81 16.49
N VAL A 15 10.14 -6.16 17.13
CA VAL A 15 9.91 -4.71 16.98
C VAL A 15 11.16 -3.90 17.33
N SER A 16 11.98 -4.36 18.27
CA SER A 16 13.27 -3.73 18.62
C SER A 16 14.29 -3.73 17.48
N ALA A 17 14.12 -4.60 16.47
CA ALA A 17 14.92 -4.65 15.26
C ALA A 17 14.31 -3.85 14.10
N LEU A 18 13.21 -3.13 14.33
CA LEU A 18 12.55 -2.28 13.35
C LEU A 18 13.09 -0.84 13.46
N LYS A 19 13.57 -0.31 12.34
CA LYS A 19 13.92 1.09 12.17
C LYS A 19 12.97 1.72 11.16
N ILE A 20 12.39 2.86 11.51
CA ILE A 20 11.56 3.64 10.61
C ILE A 20 12.32 4.89 10.19
N ASP A 21 12.48 5.07 8.88
CA ASP A 21 12.95 6.29 8.25
C ASP A 21 11.74 6.95 7.58
N TYR A 22 11.10 7.87 8.31
CA TYR A 22 9.89 8.55 7.86
C TYR A 22 10.24 9.96 7.36
N ASN A 23 10.02 10.19 6.07
CA ASN A 23 10.28 11.47 5.43
C ASN A 23 9.37 11.69 4.22
N PRO A 24 8.23 12.37 4.38
CA PRO A 24 7.29 12.58 3.28
C PRO A 24 7.85 13.46 2.15
N LEU A 25 8.84 14.32 2.42
CA LEU A 25 9.45 15.14 1.37
C LEU A 25 10.28 14.30 0.39
N VAL A 26 10.80 13.16 0.84
CA VAL A 26 11.67 12.28 0.04
C VAL A 26 10.91 11.05 -0.46
N TYR A 27 10.04 10.49 0.38
CA TYR A 27 9.44 9.16 0.20
C TYR A 27 7.97 9.19 -0.24
N ASN A 28 7.38 10.35 -0.50
CA ASN A 28 6.09 10.42 -1.19
C ASN A 28 6.21 9.97 -2.65
N ALA A 29 5.07 9.70 -3.27
CA ALA A 29 4.99 9.57 -4.71
C ALA A 29 5.42 10.90 -5.37
N LYS A 30 5.98 10.82 -6.56
CA LYS A 30 6.32 11.99 -7.38
C LYS A 30 5.06 12.61 -7.95
N ASP A 31 5.10 13.92 -8.15
CA ASP A 31 3.98 14.68 -8.68
C ASP A 31 3.58 14.16 -10.07
N ILE A 32 2.28 13.93 -10.24
CA ILE A 32 1.70 13.53 -11.52
C ILE A 32 1.25 14.76 -12.31
N SER A 33 1.10 14.62 -13.63
CA SER A 33 0.65 15.73 -14.47
C SER A 33 -0.79 16.12 -14.14
N THR A 34 -1.13 17.39 -14.37
CA THR A 34 -2.49 17.91 -14.18
C THR A 34 -3.55 17.08 -14.92
N ASP A 35 -3.24 16.58 -16.11
CA ASP A 35 -4.17 15.73 -16.88
C ASP A 35 -4.46 14.39 -16.18
N ILE A 36 -3.47 13.79 -15.51
CA ILE A 36 -3.65 12.56 -14.76
C ILE A 36 -4.41 12.86 -13.46
N GLU A 37 -4.06 13.96 -12.77
CA GLU A 37 -4.77 14.37 -11.55
C GLU A 37 -6.26 14.60 -11.83
N ASN A 38 -6.59 15.29 -12.92
CA ASN A 38 -7.97 15.49 -13.35
C ASN A 38 -8.73 14.18 -13.61
N LYS A 39 -8.06 13.15 -14.14
CA LYS A 39 -8.66 11.82 -14.32
C LYS A 39 -8.93 11.13 -12.99
N ILE A 40 -8.00 11.25 -12.03
CA ILE A 40 -8.17 10.72 -10.67
C ILE A 40 -9.31 11.45 -9.96
N ASP A 41 -9.38 12.78 -10.05
CA ASP A 41 -10.46 13.61 -9.49
C ASP A 41 -11.83 13.23 -10.06
N SER A 42 -11.92 13.08 -11.38
CA SER A 42 -13.14 12.66 -12.06
C SER A 42 -13.58 11.27 -11.58
N LYS A 43 -12.65 10.31 -11.49
CA LYS A 43 -12.96 8.98 -10.99
C LYS A 43 -13.39 8.99 -9.53
N TRP A 44 -12.71 9.76 -8.69
CA TRP A 44 -13.04 9.90 -7.28
C TRP A 44 -14.44 10.48 -7.10
N SER A 45 -14.77 11.54 -7.85
CA SER A 45 -16.10 12.16 -7.86
C SER A 45 -17.20 11.21 -8.31
N GLU A 46 -16.96 10.39 -9.35
CA GLU A 46 -17.88 9.33 -9.77
C GLU A 46 -18.15 8.33 -8.65
N LEU A 47 -17.14 7.97 -7.86
CA LEU A 47 -17.25 7.01 -6.77
C LEU A 47 -17.95 7.60 -5.53
N THR A 48 -17.67 8.86 -5.18
CA THR A 48 -18.28 9.53 -4.02
C THR A 48 -19.72 9.98 -4.25
N ASN A 49 -20.12 10.22 -5.50
CA ASN A 49 -21.48 10.66 -5.84
C ASN A 49 -22.51 9.52 -5.91
N LYS A 50 -22.10 8.27 -5.62
CA LYS A 50 -23.02 7.12 -5.59
C LYS A 50 -23.78 7.11 -4.26
N ASN A 51 -25.10 7.31 -4.35
CA ASN A 51 -26.01 7.51 -3.20
C ASN A 51 -26.07 6.33 -2.21
N ASP A 52 -25.49 5.18 -2.53
CA ASP A 52 -25.49 3.96 -1.72
C ASP A 52 -24.20 3.77 -0.89
N LYS A 53 -23.21 4.66 -1.02
CA LYS A 53 -21.88 4.46 -0.42
C LYS A 53 -21.35 5.68 0.31
N ILE A 54 -20.87 5.46 1.52
CA ILE A 54 -20.07 6.44 2.26
C ILE A 54 -18.61 6.18 1.89
N LEU A 55 -18.04 7.07 1.07
CA LEU A 55 -16.64 7.04 0.66
C LEU A 55 -15.99 8.36 1.08
N PHE A 56 -14.86 8.28 1.78
CA PHE A 56 -14.08 9.44 2.19
C PHE A 56 -12.60 9.20 1.91
N ASN A 57 -11.85 10.29 1.74
CA ASN A 57 -10.41 10.22 1.57
C ASN A 57 -9.74 10.27 2.93
N ASP A 58 -8.64 9.53 3.10
CA ASP A 58 -7.83 9.56 4.31
C ASP A 58 -6.37 9.24 3.99
N LEU A 59 -5.47 9.70 4.85
CA LEU A 59 -4.03 9.51 4.73
C LEU A 59 -3.65 8.06 5.03
N LYS A 60 -2.62 7.58 4.33
CA LYS A 60 -1.99 6.28 4.53
C LYS A 60 -0.47 6.44 4.50
N PHE A 61 0.25 5.55 5.19
CA PHE A 61 1.69 5.47 5.01
C PHE A 61 2.02 4.91 3.62
N ARG A 62 2.93 5.56 2.90
CA ARG A 62 3.47 5.03 1.64
C ARG A 62 4.73 4.22 1.90
N LEU A 63 4.79 2.98 1.45
CA LEU A 63 6.02 2.19 1.50
C LEU A 63 6.91 2.51 0.30
N TYR A 64 7.98 3.27 0.52
CA TYR A 64 8.97 3.58 -0.52
C TYR A 64 9.94 2.42 -0.73
N ALA A 65 10.57 1.96 0.35
CA ALA A 65 11.53 0.87 0.32
C ALA A 65 11.59 0.16 1.67
N SER A 66 12.05 -1.09 1.64
CA SER A 66 12.39 -1.86 2.81
C SER A 66 13.73 -2.56 2.57
N LYS A 67 14.58 -2.62 3.61
CA LYS A 67 15.86 -3.33 3.55
C LYS A 67 16.16 -3.96 4.90
N ILE A 68 16.78 -5.13 4.89
CA ILE A 68 17.41 -5.71 6.09
C ILE A 68 18.90 -5.38 6.01
N ASN A 69 19.45 -4.79 7.05
CA ASN A 69 20.89 -4.53 7.14
C ASN A 69 21.65 -5.75 7.67
N ASP A 70 22.98 -5.70 7.62
CA ASP A 70 23.85 -6.79 8.09
C ASP A 70 23.64 -7.15 9.58
N ASN A 71 23.15 -6.18 10.37
CA ASN A 71 22.79 -6.37 11.78
C ASN A 71 21.39 -7.01 11.97
N LYS A 72 20.78 -7.53 10.90
CA LYS A 72 19.43 -8.11 10.90
C LYS A 72 18.34 -7.14 11.38
N GLN A 73 18.52 -5.85 11.16
CA GLN A 73 17.47 -4.86 11.42
C GLN A 73 16.73 -4.53 10.14
N LEU A 74 15.39 -4.49 10.22
CA LEU A 74 14.54 -4.05 9.13
C LEU A 74 14.42 -2.53 9.16
N GLU A 75 14.92 -1.86 8.13
CA GLU A 75 14.66 -0.44 7.89
C GLU A 75 13.50 -0.30 6.90
N LEU A 76 12.43 0.37 7.33
CA LEU A 76 11.33 0.78 6.46
C LEU A 76 11.45 2.27 6.15
N LYS A 77 11.45 2.61 4.86
CA LYS A 77 11.42 3.97 4.36
C LYS A 77 9.99 4.35 4.01
N LEU A 78 9.41 5.25 4.77
CA LEU A 78 7.99 5.58 4.72
C LEU A 78 7.76 7.03 4.33
N GLY A 79 6.85 7.24 3.38
CA GLY A 79 6.24 8.53 3.09
C GLY A 79 4.76 8.54 3.48
N LEU A 80 4.03 9.45 2.88
CA LEU A 80 2.58 9.57 2.92
C LEU A 80 1.99 9.39 1.53
N THR A 81 0.75 8.92 1.52
CA THR A 81 -0.17 8.91 0.40
C THR A 81 -1.58 9.06 0.96
N ASP A 82 -2.60 9.03 0.12
CA ASP A 82 -3.98 8.92 0.56
C ASP A 82 -4.74 7.83 -0.21
N TYR A 83 -5.97 7.59 0.21
CA TYR A 83 -6.84 6.58 -0.36
C TYR A 83 -7.32 6.96 -1.78
N LYS A 84 -7.60 8.23 -2.05
CA LYS A 84 -7.99 8.73 -3.39
C LYS A 84 -6.93 8.39 -4.43
N HIS A 85 -5.67 8.71 -4.17
CA HIS A 85 -4.58 8.45 -5.10
C HIS A 85 -4.31 6.95 -5.23
N PHE A 86 -4.47 6.14 -4.17
CA PHE A 86 -4.39 4.69 -4.31
C PHE A 86 -5.45 4.15 -5.28
N ILE A 87 -6.69 4.62 -5.14
CA ILE A 87 -7.77 4.25 -6.05
C ILE A 87 -7.46 4.67 -7.49
N GLY A 88 -7.00 5.91 -7.69
CA GLY A 88 -6.73 6.47 -9.00
C GLY A 88 -5.46 5.97 -9.70
N THR A 89 -4.43 5.60 -8.94
CA THR A 89 -3.11 5.20 -9.50
C THR A 89 -2.92 3.70 -9.56
N GLN A 90 -3.70 2.90 -8.82
CA GLN A 90 -3.44 1.46 -8.69
C GLN A 90 -4.67 0.56 -8.84
N GLN A 91 -5.87 0.99 -8.40
CA GLN A 91 -7.03 0.09 -8.37
C GLN A 91 -8.02 0.27 -9.52
N SER A 92 -8.35 1.53 -9.87
CA SER A 92 -9.51 1.81 -10.75
C SER A 92 -9.14 2.20 -12.18
N LEU A 93 -7.88 2.55 -12.46
CA LEU A 93 -7.45 3.08 -13.76
C LEU A 93 -6.19 2.34 -14.27
N PRO A 94 -6.32 1.10 -14.77
CA PRO A 94 -5.18 0.28 -15.19
C PRO A 94 -4.26 0.95 -16.22
N ASP A 95 -4.83 1.69 -17.19
CA ASP A 95 -4.04 2.41 -18.19
C ASP A 95 -3.17 3.50 -17.58
N ILE A 96 -3.70 4.22 -16.57
CA ILE A 96 -2.93 5.20 -15.80
C ILE A 96 -1.85 4.49 -15.00
N THR A 97 -2.15 3.35 -14.35
CA THR A 97 -1.15 2.55 -13.63
C THR A 97 0.02 2.20 -14.54
N CYS A 98 -0.24 1.62 -15.73
CA CYS A 98 0.78 1.24 -16.71
C CYS A 98 1.59 2.45 -17.21
N GLN A 99 0.92 3.56 -17.48
CA GLN A 99 1.56 4.81 -17.91
C GLN A 99 2.50 5.34 -16.83
N LEU A 100 2.05 5.41 -15.57
CA LEU A 100 2.83 5.89 -14.43
C LEU A 100 4.01 4.97 -14.12
N GLN A 101 3.85 3.65 -14.26
CA GLN A 101 4.94 2.69 -14.09
C GLN A 101 6.03 2.88 -15.16
N SER A 102 5.62 3.01 -16.42
CA SER A 102 6.53 3.22 -17.54
C SER A 102 7.31 4.53 -17.39
N LEU A 103 6.61 5.61 -17.04
CA LEU A 103 7.22 6.92 -16.79
C LEU A 103 8.16 6.89 -15.58
N GLY A 104 7.75 6.25 -14.48
CA GLY A 104 8.57 6.09 -13.28
C GLY A 104 9.87 5.35 -13.59
N LYS A 105 9.78 4.28 -14.38
CA LYS A 105 10.95 3.52 -14.82
C LYS A 105 11.87 4.37 -15.70
N GLN A 106 11.32 5.17 -16.60
CA GLN A 106 12.10 6.02 -17.51
C GLN A 106 12.80 7.18 -16.80
N VAL A 107 12.10 7.88 -15.90
CA VAL A 107 12.58 9.14 -15.28
C VAL A 107 13.38 8.88 -14.00
N TYR A 108 12.96 7.91 -13.19
CA TYR A 108 13.51 7.66 -11.86
C TYR A 108 14.16 6.28 -11.71
N SER A 109 14.15 5.46 -12.75
CA SER A 109 14.55 4.03 -12.68
C SER A 109 13.73 3.22 -11.66
N ASP A 110 12.56 3.72 -11.25
CA ASP A 110 11.65 3.13 -10.27
C ASP A 110 10.21 3.18 -10.81
N ASP A 111 9.65 2.01 -11.15
CA ASP A 111 8.29 1.87 -11.67
C ASP A 111 7.21 2.23 -10.63
N ARG A 112 7.59 2.45 -9.37
CA ARG A 112 6.68 2.84 -8.30
C ARG A 112 6.74 4.33 -7.97
N ALA A 113 7.62 5.09 -8.64
CA ALA A 113 7.90 6.48 -8.31
C ALA A 113 6.65 7.36 -8.23
N TYR A 114 5.68 7.15 -9.12
CA TYR A 114 4.43 7.91 -9.20
C TYR A 114 3.23 7.19 -8.55
N LEU A 115 3.44 6.02 -7.95
CA LEU A 115 2.35 5.19 -7.40
C LEU A 115 2.23 5.36 -5.89
N SER A 116 0.99 5.28 -5.39
CA SER A 116 0.64 5.53 -3.98
C SER A 116 1.25 4.53 -3.00
N TYR A 117 1.22 3.24 -3.33
CA TYR A 117 1.76 2.12 -2.52
C TYR A 117 1.47 2.25 -1.00
N PRO A 118 0.18 2.27 -0.60
CA PRO A 118 -0.17 2.28 0.81
C PRO A 118 0.37 1.02 1.50
N LEU A 119 0.98 1.21 2.68
CA LEU A 119 1.49 0.13 3.51
C LEU A 119 0.32 -0.63 4.13
N GLY A 120 0.20 -1.92 3.80
CA GLY A 120 -0.72 -2.85 4.47
C GLY A 120 -0.04 -3.58 5.62
N VAL A 121 -0.82 -3.93 6.64
CA VAL A 121 -0.41 -4.81 7.74
C VAL A 121 -1.34 -6.01 7.81
N GLY A 122 -0.83 -7.12 8.31
CA GLY A 122 -1.67 -8.23 8.69
C GLY A 122 -0.89 -9.22 9.56
N LEU A 123 -1.60 -10.18 10.11
CA LEU A 123 -1.08 -11.10 11.10
C LEU A 123 -1.46 -12.55 10.79
N LEU A 124 -0.59 -13.48 11.16
CA LEU A 124 -0.92 -14.90 11.24
C LEU A 124 -1.28 -15.20 12.69
N LEU A 125 -2.58 -15.32 13.00
CA LEU A 125 -3.05 -15.59 14.35
C LEU A 125 -3.09 -17.10 14.60
N ILE A 126 -2.33 -17.56 15.58
CA ILE A 126 -2.32 -18.96 16.03
C ILE A 126 -2.95 -19.01 17.42
N THR A 127 -3.98 -19.85 17.58
CA THR A 127 -4.67 -20.08 18.85
C THR A 127 -3.89 -21.04 19.75
N SER A 128 -4.22 -21.11 21.05
CA SER A 128 -3.56 -22.01 22.00
C SER A 128 -3.73 -23.50 21.70
N ASP A 129 -4.72 -23.86 20.87
CA ASP A 129 -4.95 -25.21 20.34
C ASP A 129 -4.37 -25.40 18.92
N ASN A 130 -3.41 -24.56 18.52
CA ASN A 130 -2.66 -24.64 17.26
C ASN A 130 -3.53 -24.53 15.99
N LYS A 131 -4.56 -23.69 15.99
CA LYS A 131 -5.37 -23.36 14.80
C LYS A 131 -5.01 -22.00 14.25
N ILE A 132 -5.16 -21.83 12.94
CA ILE A 132 -4.99 -20.54 12.24
C ILE A 132 -6.36 -19.88 12.09
N VAL A 133 -6.45 -18.61 12.47
CA VAL A 133 -7.67 -17.82 12.26
C VAL A 133 -7.66 -17.20 10.87
N LEU A 134 -8.72 -17.47 10.10
CA LEU A 134 -8.99 -16.88 8.79
C LEU A 134 -10.36 -16.18 8.81
N LEU A 135 -10.49 -15.14 8.00
CA LEU A 135 -11.73 -14.38 7.83
C LEU A 135 -12.25 -14.60 6.41
N LYS A 136 -13.52 -14.94 6.25
CA LYS A 136 -14.16 -15.01 4.93
C LYS A 136 -14.65 -13.62 4.53
N ARG A 137 -14.17 -13.11 3.39
CA ARG A 137 -14.58 -11.81 2.87
C ARG A 137 -15.99 -11.87 2.29
N SER A 138 -16.75 -10.79 2.47
CA SER A 138 -18.10 -10.64 1.91
C SER A 138 -18.05 -10.55 0.38
N LEU A 139 -19.10 -11.03 -0.29
CA LEU A 139 -19.32 -10.84 -1.72
C LEU A 139 -19.42 -9.35 -2.10
N SER A 140 -19.90 -8.50 -1.17
CA SER A 140 -20.11 -7.07 -1.43
C SER A 140 -18.82 -6.23 -1.31
N CYS A 141 -17.67 -6.85 -1.00
CA CYS A 141 -16.39 -6.15 -0.94
C CYS A 141 -15.89 -5.82 -2.35
N ALA A 142 -15.34 -4.61 -2.54
CA ALA A 142 -14.78 -4.20 -3.82
C ALA A 142 -13.50 -4.96 -4.19
N GLU A 143 -12.66 -5.23 -3.19
CA GLU A 143 -11.40 -5.96 -3.37
C GLU A 143 -11.58 -7.41 -2.92
N SER A 144 -11.18 -8.35 -3.77
CA SER A 144 -11.13 -9.80 -3.48
C SER A 144 -12.37 -10.32 -2.74
N PRO A 145 -13.57 -10.26 -3.34
CA PRO A 145 -14.77 -10.82 -2.74
C PRO A 145 -14.64 -12.34 -2.59
N GLU A 146 -15.30 -12.88 -1.56
CA GLU A 146 -15.41 -14.33 -1.34
C GLU A 146 -14.09 -15.11 -1.22
N ILE A 147 -12.97 -14.48 -0.87
CA ILE A 147 -11.73 -15.19 -0.51
C ILE A 147 -11.56 -15.29 1.01
N PHE A 148 -10.76 -16.26 1.45
CA PHE A 148 -10.25 -16.26 2.81
C PHE A 148 -9.08 -15.27 2.91
N ASP A 149 -9.10 -14.47 3.96
CA ASP A 149 -8.07 -13.48 4.26
C ASP A 149 -7.60 -13.66 5.70
N ARG A 150 -6.45 -13.08 6.01
CA ARG A 150 -5.93 -12.98 7.37
C ARG A 150 -6.41 -11.68 8.02
N PRO A 151 -6.48 -11.59 9.35
CA PRO A 151 -6.72 -10.31 10.00
C PRO A 151 -5.64 -9.28 9.62
N GLY A 152 -6.06 -8.04 9.34
CA GLY A 152 -5.17 -7.00 8.84
C GLY A 152 -5.90 -5.71 8.46
N GLY A 153 -5.18 -4.79 7.82
CA GLY A 153 -5.71 -3.50 7.38
C GLY A 153 -4.63 -2.54 6.87
N HIS A 154 -5.01 -1.28 6.68
CA HIS A 154 -4.12 -0.21 6.23
C HIS A 154 -4.11 0.93 7.27
N PRO A 155 -3.04 1.08 8.07
CA PRO A 155 -2.98 2.05 9.16
C PRO A 155 -2.99 3.51 8.65
N GLU A 156 -3.63 4.37 9.43
CA GLU A 156 -3.69 5.82 9.23
C GLU A 156 -2.65 6.53 10.10
N PRO A 157 -1.92 7.53 9.57
CA PRO A 157 -1.10 8.44 10.37
C PRO A 157 -1.95 9.26 11.35
N LYS A 158 -1.40 9.58 12.52
CA LYS A 158 -1.99 10.50 13.51
C LYS A 158 -1.13 11.74 13.69
#